data_AF-A0A1Q8Q3F2-F1
#
_entry.id   AF-A0A1Q8Q3F2-F1
#
_cell.length_a   1.000
_cell.length_b   1.000
_cell.length_c   1.000
_cell.angle_alpha   90.00
_cell.angle_beta   90.00
_cell.angle_gamma   90.00
#
_symmetry.space_group_name_H-M   'P 1'
#
loop_
_entity.id
_entity.type
_entity.pdbx_description
1 polymer ?
#
loop_
_entity_poly.entity_id
_entity_poly.type
_entity_poly.pdbx_seq_one_letter_code
_entity_poly.pdbx_strand_id
1 'polypeptide(L)'
;MPKIQYKHKTGALHVGGGRFFYANEPVEVTSEEAAELIETYEDLEEVETVQEEENSQDVLHTKTSLKKLNADQQKDVITSLGGDPEATGNEEERIALILSLQEEAGE
;
A
#
# COMPACT_ATOMS: atom_id res chain seq x y z
N MET A 1 -8.13 2.66 13.48
CA MET A 1 -8.39 1.29 13.98
C MET A 1 -7.12 0.51 13.68
N PRO A 2 -6.48 -0.13 14.67
CA PRO A 2 -5.26 -0.89 14.43
C PRO A 2 -5.53 -2.12 13.57
N LYS A 3 -4.50 -2.57 12.86
CA LYS A 3 -4.51 -3.83 12.12
C LYS A 3 -3.63 -4.84 12.82
N ILE A 4 -4.12 -6.07 12.95
CA ILE A 4 -3.35 -7.19 13.52
C ILE A 4 -3.00 -8.16 12.42
N GLN A 5 -1.74 -8.59 12.37
CA GLN A 5 -1.26 -9.58 11.41
C GLN A 5 -0.57 -10.75 12.11
N TYR A 6 -0.60 -11.92 11.47
CA TYR A 6 0.23 -13.06 11.84
C TYR A 6 1.70 -12.79 11.51
N LYS A 7 2.57 -12.88 12.52
CA LYS A 7 4.02 -12.61 12.41
C LYS A 7 4.73 -13.52 11.41
N HIS A 8 4.20 -14.72 11.18
CA HIS A 8 4.85 -15.68 10.30
C HIS A 8 4.47 -15.43 8.84
N LYS A 9 5.45 -15.59 7.95
CA LYS A 9 5.29 -15.37 6.49
C LYS A 9 4.44 -16.42 5.79
N THR A 10 4.14 -17.53 6.45
CA THR A 10 3.32 -18.64 5.92
C THR A 10 2.52 -19.29 7.03
N GLY A 11 1.33 -19.80 6.71
CA GLY A 11 0.45 -20.49 7.65
C GLY A 11 -0.70 -19.61 8.12
N ALA A 12 -1.41 -20.10 9.14
CA ALA A 12 -2.52 -19.40 9.75
C ALA A 12 -2.54 -19.65 11.26
N LEU A 13 -2.79 -18.61 12.03
CA LEU A 13 -3.09 -18.72 13.45
C LEU A 13 -4.60 -18.79 13.65
N HIS A 14 -5.06 -19.89 14.24
CA HIS A 14 -6.45 -19.99 14.68
C HIS A 14 -6.58 -19.35 16.06
N VAL A 15 -7.29 -18.23 16.12
CA VAL A 15 -7.72 -17.65 17.39
C VAL A 15 -9.16 -18.10 17.64
N GLY A 16 -9.45 -18.52 18.86
CA GLY A 16 -10.73 -19.16 19.19
C GLY A 16 -11.97 -18.39 18.69
N GLY A 17 -13.06 -19.11 18.42
CA GLY A 17 -14.29 -18.52 17.87
C GLY A 17 -14.36 -18.49 16.35
N GLY A 18 -13.52 -19.28 15.66
CA GLY A 18 -13.57 -19.47 14.20
C GLY A 18 -12.88 -18.36 13.40
N ARG A 19 -12.06 -17.53 14.04
CA ARG A 19 -11.26 -16.50 13.37
C ARG A 19 -9.86 -17.04 13.10
N PHE A 20 -9.34 -16.78 11.91
CA PHE A 20 -8.00 -17.16 11.48
C PHE A 20 -7.24 -15.92 11.06
N PHE A 21 -6.00 -15.78 11.49
CA PHE A 21 -5.07 -14.79 10.99
C PHE A 21 -4.12 -15.48 10.01
N TYR A 22 -4.20 -15.10 8.74
CA TYR A 22 -3.33 -15.62 7.71
C TYR A 22 -2.05 -14.79 7.60
N ALA A 23 -0.99 -15.43 7.13
CA ALA A 23 0.25 -14.74 6.81
C ALA A 23 0.02 -13.66 5.73
N ASN A 24 0.58 -12.46 5.93
CA ASN A 24 0.43 -11.29 5.04
C ASN A 24 -1.01 -10.77 4.88
N GLU A 25 -1.92 -11.15 5.80
CA GLU A 25 -3.30 -10.67 5.80
C GLU A 25 -3.60 -9.92 7.10
N PRO A 26 -3.39 -8.59 7.12
CA PRO A 26 -3.70 -7.76 8.29
C PRO A 26 -5.21 -7.57 8.43
N VAL A 27 -5.74 -7.84 9.62
CA VAL A 27 -7.17 -7.71 9.95
C VAL A 27 -7.40 -6.46 10.81
N GLU A 28 -8.33 -5.62 10.38
CA GLU A 28 -8.75 -4.43 11.14
C GLU A 28 -9.54 -4.83 12.39
N VAL A 29 -9.09 -4.37 13.54
CA VAL A 29 -9.75 -4.61 14.84
C VAL A 29 -9.80 -3.32 15.66
N THR A 30 -10.56 -3.35 16.75
CA THR A 30 -10.57 -2.24 17.69
C THR A 30 -9.27 -2.18 18.50
N SER A 31 -8.92 -1.01 19.06
CA SER A 31 -7.71 -0.88 19.89
C SER A 31 -7.73 -1.77 21.13
N GLU A 32 -8.90 -2.03 21.70
CA GLU A 32 -9.07 -2.97 22.81
C GLU A 32 -8.81 -4.42 22.35
N GLU A 33 -9.40 -4.84 21.22
CA GLU A 33 -9.16 -6.18 20.66
C GLU A 33 -7.70 -6.38 20.24
N ALA A 34 -7.04 -5.37 19.68
CA ALA A 34 -5.62 -5.44 19.30
C ALA A 34 -4.74 -5.76 20.51
N ALA A 35 -4.93 -5.04 21.61
CA ALA A 35 -4.19 -5.26 22.85
C ALA A 35 -4.43 -6.67 23.41
N GLU A 36 -5.70 -7.11 23.48
CA GLU A 36 -6.05 -8.45 23.97
C GLU A 36 -5.44 -9.56 23.09
N LEU A 37 -5.48 -9.39 21.76
CA LEU A 37 -4.95 -10.36 20.80
C LEU A 37 -3.43 -10.47 20.88
N ILE A 38 -2.71 -9.36 20.99
CA ILE A 38 -1.24 -9.36 21.09
C ILE A 38 -0.78 -9.90 22.45
N GLU A 39 -1.52 -9.60 23.52
CA GLU A 39 -1.23 -10.14 24.86
C GLU A 39 -1.50 -11.64 24.94
N THR A 40 -2.59 -12.11 24.31
CA THR A 40 -2.98 -13.53 24.34
C THR A 40 -2.15 -14.38 23.37
N TYR A 41 -1.84 -13.84 22.19
CA TYR A 41 -1.17 -14.55 21.10
C TYR A 41 0.15 -13.87 20.75
N GLU A 42 1.25 -14.44 21.22
CA GLU A 42 2.60 -13.94 20.95
C GLU A 42 2.95 -13.98 19.45
N ASP A 43 2.27 -14.78 18.64
CA ASP A 43 2.47 -14.84 17.19
C ASP A 43 1.74 -13.71 16.40
N LEU A 44 1.02 -12.82 17.09
CA LEU A 44 0.36 -11.68 16.47
C LEU A 44 1.14 -10.39 16.71
N GLU A 45 1.14 -9.51 15.72
CA GLU A 45 1.72 -8.18 15.81
C GLU A 45 0.71 -7.10 15.39
N GLU A 46 0.80 -5.95 16.05
CA GLU A 46 0.14 -4.74 15.58
C GLU A 46 0.91 -4.20 14.38
N VAL A 47 0.26 -4.18 13.23
CA VAL A 47 0.71 -3.43 12.09
C VAL A 47 0.04 -2.06 12.22
N GLU A 48 0.77 -1.12 12.82
CA GLU A 48 0.36 0.27 12.75
C GLU A 48 0.28 0.65 11.27
N THR A 49 -0.92 1.02 10.81
CA THR A 49 -1.06 1.71 9.54
C THR A 49 -0.38 3.06 9.67
N VAL A 50 0.94 3.09 9.47
CA VAL A 50 1.63 4.30 9.05
C VAL A 50 1.07 4.57 7.67
N GLN A 51 -0.05 5.30 7.61
CA GLN A 51 -0.74 5.75 6.40
C GLN A 51 -0.21 5.07 5.14
N GLU A 52 -0.68 3.85 4.87
CA GLU A 52 -0.42 3.20 3.59
C GLU A 52 -1.23 3.97 2.55
N GLU A 53 -0.69 5.12 2.11
CA GLU A 53 -0.76 5.49 0.71
C GLU A 53 -0.22 4.29 -0.06
N GLU A 54 -1.14 3.51 -0.65
CA GLU A 54 -1.03 2.66 -1.83
C GLU A 54 0.37 2.43 -2.43
N ASN A 55 1.35 1.97 -1.64
CA ASN A 55 2.69 1.64 -2.11
C ASN A 55 2.93 0.13 -2.00
N SER A 56 1.92 -0.64 -2.40
CA SER A 56 2.22 -1.88 -3.12
C SER A 56 2.71 -1.47 -4.50
N GLN A 57 4.03 -1.28 -4.56
CA GLN A 57 4.84 -1.54 -5.73
C GLN A 57 4.18 -2.62 -6.60
N ASP A 58 4.09 -2.37 -7.91
CA ASP A 58 3.52 -3.25 -8.96
C ASP A 58 2.06 -3.00 -9.43
N VAL A 59 1.58 -1.76 -9.45
CA VAL A 59 0.36 -1.42 -10.20
C VAL A 59 0.62 -0.26 -11.15
N LEU A 60 0.76 -0.58 -12.44
CA LEU A 60 0.61 0.35 -13.56
C LEU A 60 -0.40 1.44 -13.20
N HIS A 61 0.05 2.69 -13.14
CA HIS A 61 -0.81 3.76 -12.71
C HIS A 61 -1.78 4.06 -13.84
N THR A 62 -3.06 3.74 -13.66
CA THR A 62 -4.05 4.10 -14.69
C THR A 62 -4.26 5.61 -14.73
N LYS A 63 -4.67 6.16 -15.89
CA LYS A 63 -5.04 7.59 -16.03
C LYS A 63 -6.00 8.06 -14.92
N THR A 64 -6.93 7.20 -14.52
CA THR A 64 -7.90 7.46 -13.44
C THR A 64 -7.28 7.50 -12.05
N SER A 65 -6.28 6.67 -11.76
CA SER A 65 -5.55 6.73 -10.50
C SER A 65 -4.67 7.98 -10.44
N LEU A 66 -3.99 8.33 -11.54
CA LEU A 66 -3.13 9.51 -11.60
C LEU A 66 -3.89 10.83 -11.48
N LYS A 67 -5.13 10.90 -11.99
CA LYS A 67 -6.02 12.05 -11.78
C LYS A 67 -6.44 12.28 -10.33
N LYS A 68 -6.33 11.26 -9.46
CA LYS A 68 -6.59 11.42 -8.02
C LYS A 68 -5.39 12.01 -7.28
N LEU A 69 -4.20 11.93 -7.88
CA LEU A 69 -2.98 12.48 -7.31
C LEU A 69 -2.92 13.99 -7.55
N ASN A 70 -2.31 14.70 -6.61
CA ASN A 70 -2.02 16.12 -6.79
C ASN A 70 -0.77 16.32 -7.68
N ALA A 71 -0.47 17.58 -8.02
CA ALA A 71 0.65 17.90 -8.91
C ALA A 71 2.00 17.42 -8.37
N ASP A 72 2.25 17.55 -7.06
CA ASP A 72 3.51 17.14 -6.44
C ASP A 72 3.66 15.62 -6.44
N GLN A 73 2.60 14.89 -6.08
CA GLN A 73 2.57 13.42 -6.16
C GLN A 73 2.78 12.91 -7.59
N GLN A 74 2.19 13.55 -8.60
CA GLN A 74 2.43 13.19 -10.01
C GLN A 74 3.90 13.41 -10.40
N LYS A 75 4.52 14.52 -9.94
CA LYS A 75 5.94 14.80 -10.20
C LYS A 75 6.86 13.80 -9.51
N ASP A 76 6.52 13.36 -8.30
CA ASP A 76 7.26 12.32 -7.58
C ASP A 76 7.23 10.99 -8.33
N VAL A 77 6.08 10.62 -8.92
CA VAL A 77 5.96 9.43 -9.77
C VAL A 77 6.83 9.57 -11.03
N ILE A 78 6.80 10.72 -11.72
CA ILE A 78 7.67 10.97 -12.90
C ILE A 78 9.15 10.81 -12.51
N THR A 79 9.57 11.39 -11.39
CA THR A 79 10.95 11.32 -10.90
C THR A 79 11.34 9.89 -10.54
N SER A 80 10.42 9.13 -9.92
CA SER A 80 10.64 7.73 -9.55
C SER A 80 10.81 6.82 -10.78
N LEU A 81 10.19 7.18 -11.90
CA LEU A 81 10.33 6.50 -13.19
C LEU A 81 11.54 7.01 -14.01
N GLY A 82 12.36 7.92 -13.46
CA GLY A 82 13.53 8.48 -14.13
C GLY A 82 13.23 9.57 -15.17
N GLY A 83 12.00 10.10 -15.20
CA GLY A 83 11.59 11.21 -16.06
C GLY A 83 11.85 12.59 -15.47
N ASP A 84 11.71 13.62 -16.31
CA ASP A 84 11.81 15.02 -15.88
C ASP A 84 10.40 15.64 -15.68
N PRO A 85 9.98 15.94 -14.44
CA PRO A 85 8.68 16.55 -14.17
C PRO A 85 8.55 17.97 -14.72
N GLU A 86 9.66 18.68 -14.95
CA GLU A 86 9.66 20.04 -15.48
C GLU A 86 9.46 20.08 -17.00
N ALA A 87 9.52 18.92 -17.67
CA ALA A 87 9.17 18.77 -19.08
C ALA A 87 7.64 18.87 -19.34
N THR A 88 6.83 18.98 -18.29
CA THR A 88 5.37 19.00 -18.37
C THR A 88 4.78 20.26 -17.73
N GLY A 89 3.87 20.94 -18.44
CA GLY A 89 3.27 22.20 -18.00
C GLY A 89 1.89 22.06 -17.36
N ASN A 90 1.22 20.94 -17.58
CA ASN A 90 -0.13 20.69 -17.07
C ASN A 90 -0.32 19.26 -16.56
N GLU A 91 -1.45 19.00 -15.92
CA GLU A 91 -1.79 17.69 -15.34
C GLU A 91 -1.87 16.60 -16.42
N GLU A 92 -2.47 16.89 -17.59
CA GLU A 92 -2.62 15.88 -18.64
C GLU A 92 -1.26 15.46 -19.24
N GLU A 93 -0.34 16.42 -19.40
CA GLU A 93 1.04 16.16 -19.83
C GLU A 93 1.81 15.33 -18.80
N ARG A 94 1.66 15.62 -17.50
CA ARG A 94 2.25 14.79 -16.42
C ARG A 94 1.75 13.35 -16.48
N ILE A 95 0.44 13.19 -16.59
CA ILE A 95 -0.19 11.86 -16.63
C ILE A 95 0.24 11.09 -17.87
N ALA A 96 0.30 11.74 -19.04
CA ALA A 96 0.74 11.11 -20.28
C ALA A 96 2.22 10.66 -20.21
N LEU A 97 3.08 11.48 -19.61
CA LEU A 97 4.49 11.15 -19.41
C LEU A 97 4.66 9.95 -18.48
N ILE A 98 3.94 9.91 -17.35
CA ILE A 98 3.95 8.77 -16.42
C ILE A 98 3.57 7.48 -17.14
N LEU A 99 2.47 7.49 -17.91
CA LEU A 99 2.03 6.30 -18.64
C LEU A 99 3.08 5.81 -19.65
N SER A 100 3.73 6.75 -20.36
CA SER A 100 4.76 6.42 -21.35
C SER A 100 6.00 5.80 -20.68
N LEU A 101 6.45 6.37 -19.56
CA LEU A 101 7.59 5.85 -18.80
C LEU A 101 7.29 4.48 -18.17
N GLN A 102 6.03 4.23 -17.78
CA GLN A 102 5.61 2.93 -17.26
C GLN A 102 5.59 1.85 -18.35
N GLU A 103 5.21 2.19 -19.58
CA GLU A 103 5.29 1.26 -20.73
C GLU A 103 6.75 0.91 -21.05
N GLU A 104 7.64 1.90 -21.07
CA GLU A 104 9.07 1.70 -21.35
C GLU A 104 9.79 0.89 -20.26
N ALA A 105 9.38 1.03 -18.99
CA ALA A 105 9.95 0.27 -17.88
C ALA A 105 9.45 -1.19 -17.80
N GLY A 106 8.39 -1.53 -18.55
CA GLY A 106 7.77 -2.86 -18.55
C GLY A 106 8.20 -3.79 -19.70
N GLU A 107 9.03 -3.31 -20.64
CA GLU A 107 9.62 -4.08 -21.75
C GLU A 107 11.05 -4.56 -21.45
#